data_AF-B3DZH8-F1
#
_entry.id   AF-B3DZH8-F1
#
_cell.length_a   1.000
_cell.length_b   1.000
_cell.length_c   1.000
_cell.angle_alpha   90.00
_cell.angle_beta   90.00
_cell.angle_gamma   90.00
#
_symmetry.space_group_name_H-M   'P 1'
#
loop_
_entity.id
_entity.type
_entity.pdbx_description
1 polymer ?
#
loop_
_entity_poly.entity_id
_entity_poly.type
_entity_poly.pdbx_seq_one_letter_code
_entity_poly.pdbx_strand_id
1 'polypeptide(L)'
;MTFLSLLWPFLFFFSSLFAQVPSPAPSSASLPKDVFPNASLEPEDLVEYPRLSQPVQRLLTQALALTKENLTYLYGSADPKEGGMDCSGFVYYVLVNVGLKDVPRSSSGLYIWVRKEGLFKAVLSNNPDSFELGELQPGDLLFWIGTYPTQNDPPISHVMIYLGHEKQTGERVMVGSSDGRTYHGKRRWGVSVFDLFMSFPNPRYRANGSTKFVGYGKIPGLQSIVIEKE
;
A
#
# COMPACT_ATOMS: atom_id res chain seq x y z
N MET A 1 11.65 -47.30 -64.41
CA MET A 1 12.00 -47.87 -63.10
C MET A 1 12.41 -46.71 -62.20
N THR A 2 11.80 -46.61 -61.02
CA THR A 2 12.34 -46.01 -59.76
C THR A 2 12.70 -44.50 -59.76
N PHE A 3 12.37 -43.66 -58.77
CA PHE A 3 11.65 -43.78 -57.50
C PHE A 3 11.15 -42.37 -57.10
N LEU A 4 10.03 -42.35 -56.38
CA LEU A 4 9.39 -41.20 -55.74
C LEU A 4 10.23 -40.71 -54.54
N SER A 5 10.38 -39.40 -54.34
CA SER A 5 10.75 -38.83 -53.04
C SER A 5 10.07 -37.48 -52.81
N LEU A 6 8.93 -37.51 -52.10
CA LEU A 6 8.34 -36.35 -51.45
C LEU A 6 9.25 -35.92 -50.29
N LEU A 7 9.57 -34.63 -50.21
CA LEU A 7 10.06 -33.99 -48.99
C LEU A 7 9.09 -32.89 -48.58
N TRP A 8 8.44 -33.12 -47.44
CA TRP A 8 7.52 -32.23 -46.75
C TRP A 8 8.36 -31.27 -45.89
N PRO A 9 8.19 -29.94 -45.94
CA PRO A 9 8.84 -29.07 -44.97
C PRO A 9 8.11 -29.20 -43.62
N PHE A 10 8.86 -29.66 -42.62
CA PHE A 10 8.46 -29.60 -41.21
C PHE A 10 8.24 -28.14 -40.81
N LEU A 11 7.00 -27.77 -40.45
CA LEU A 11 6.74 -26.58 -39.64
C LEU A 11 7.24 -26.85 -38.21
N PHE A 12 8.30 -26.16 -37.80
CA PHE A 12 8.68 -26.08 -36.40
C PHE A 12 7.72 -25.11 -35.68
N PHE A 13 6.74 -25.65 -34.97
CA PHE A 13 6.01 -24.91 -33.94
C PHE A 13 6.95 -24.72 -32.73
N PHE A 14 7.50 -23.53 -32.57
CA PHE A 14 8.12 -23.12 -31.31
C PHE A 14 7.01 -22.82 -30.29
N SER A 15 6.60 -23.85 -29.55
CA SER A 15 5.81 -23.66 -28.33
C SER A 15 6.73 -23.15 -27.24
N SER A 16 6.76 -21.83 -27.05
CA SER A 16 7.37 -21.22 -25.87
C SER A 16 6.55 -21.59 -24.64
N LEU A 17 6.93 -22.69 -23.96
CA LEU A 17 6.56 -22.88 -22.57
C LEU A 17 7.24 -21.78 -21.75
N PHE A 18 6.50 -20.73 -21.40
CA PHE A 18 6.86 -19.95 -20.22
C PHE A 18 6.76 -20.89 -19.03
N ALA A 19 7.91 -21.33 -18.52
CA ALA A 19 7.96 -21.94 -17.20
C ALA A 19 7.50 -20.87 -16.20
N GLN A 20 6.23 -20.96 -15.77
CA GLN A 20 5.76 -20.28 -14.58
C GLN A 20 6.64 -20.77 -13.44
N VAL A 21 7.55 -19.90 -12.97
CA VAL A 21 8.27 -20.15 -11.72
C VAL A 21 7.17 -20.25 -10.66
N PRO A 22 6.99 -21.40 -9.99
CA PRO A 22 5.98 -21.50 -8.95
C PRO A 22 6.30 -20.47 -7.87
N SER A 23 5.38 -19.52 -7.66
CA SER A 23 5.40 -18.68 -6.47
C SER A 23 5.40 -19.60 -5.25
N PRO A 24 6.27 -19.38 -4.25
CA PRO A 24 6.22 -20.16 -3.04
C PRO A 24 4.82 -20.01 -2.41
N ALA A 25 4.21 -21.15 -2.08
CA ALA A 25 2.96 -21.24 -1.34
C ALA A 25 3.02 -20.37 -0.07
N PRO A 26 1.89 -19.87 0.47
CA PRO A 26 1.89 -19.09 1.70
C PRO A 26 2.45 -19.96 2.82
N SER A 27 3.71 -19.71 3.17
CA SER A 27 4.34 -20.37 4.29
C SER A 27 3.67 -19.80 5.54
N SER A 28 2.98 -20.67 6.28
CA SER A 28 2.59 -20.47 7.67
C SER A 28 3.83 -20.40 8.58
N ALA A 29 4.84 -19.63 8.19
CA ALA A 29 5.97 -19.34 9.04
C ALA A 29 5.44 -18.50 10.20
N SER A 30 5.63 -18.98 11.43
CA SER A 30 5.37 -18.18 12.61
C SER A 30 6.10 -16.86 12.47
N LEU A 31 5.37 -15.76 12.66
CA LEU A 31 5.94 -14.41 12.58
C LEU A 31 7.18 -14.32 13.50
N PRO A 32 8.23 -13.59 13.09
CA PRO A 32 9.40 -13.39 13.94
C PRO A 32 9.00 -12.90 15.35
N LYS A 33 9.70 -13.35 16.39
CA LYS A 33 9.35 -13.09 17.81
C LYS A 33 9.27 -11.61 18.20
N ASP A 34 9.81 -10.72 17.38
CA ASP A 34 9.82 -9.27 17.55
C ASP A 34 8.72 -8.56 16.73
N VAL A 35 7.81 -9.30 16.11
CA VAL A 35 6.58 -8.79 15.50
C VAL A 35 5.46 -8.80 16.53
N PHE A 36 4.84 -7.64 16.74
CA PHE A 36 3.70 -7.49 17.62
C PHE A 36 2.38 -7.60 16.82
N PRO A 37 1.24 -7.94 17.48
CA PRO A 37 -0.07 -8.01 16.83
C PRO A 37 -0.44 -6.73 16.08
N ASN A 38 -1.35 -6.76 15.13
CA ASN A 38 -1.77 -5.53 14.45
C ASN A 38 -2.30 -4.50 15.44
N ALA A 39 -1.90 -3.24 15.24
CA ALA A 39 -2.47 -2.08 15.90
C ALA A 39 -3.60 -1.47 15.06
N SER A 40 -4.59 -0.93 15.78
CA SER A 40 -5.73 -0.17 15.26
C SER A 40 -5.85 1.13 16.05
N LEU A 41 -6.53 2.09 15.45
CA LEU A 41 -7.07 3.27 16.11
C LEU A 41 -8.59 3.30 15.89
N GLU A 42 -9.31 4.00 16.75
CA GLU A 42 -10.66 4.45 16.42
C GLU A 42 -10.57 5.78 15.65
N PRO A 43 -11.53 6.11 14.77
CA PRO A 43 -11.53 7.39 14.07
C PRO A 43 -11.48 8.59 15.01
N GLU A 44 -12.08 8.47 16.19
CA GLU A 44 -12.08 9.49 17.24
C GLU A 44 -10.69 9.69 17.87
N ASP A 45 -9.73 8.80 17.65
CA ASP A 45 -8.36 8.96 18.13
C ASP A 45 -7.54 9.91 17.22
N LEU A 46 -8.10 10.35 16.09
CA LEU A 46 -7.44 11.24 15.13
C LEU A 46 -7.88 12.70 15.32
N VAL A 47 -6.92 13.62 15.34
CA VAL A 47 -7.13 15.06 15.63
C VAL A 47 -8.02 15.73 14.57
N GLU A 48 -7.86 15.36 13.30
CA GLU A 48 -8.55 15.97 12.18
C GLU A 48 -9.92 15.36 11.90
N TYR A 49 -10.16 14.12 12.32
CA TYR A 49 -11.30 13.31 11.87
C TYR A 49 -12.66 14.00 11.93
N PRO A 50 -13.06 14.69 13.03
CA PRO A 50 -14.36 15.35 13.12
C PRO A 50 -14.59 16.47 12.09
N ARG A 51 -13.53 16.99 11.48
CA ARG A 51 -13.57 18.10 10.51
C ARG A 51 -13.40 17.63 9.06
N LEU A 52 -13.18 16.34 8.84
CA LEU A 52 -13.01 15.78 7.50
C LEU A 52 -14.35 15.73 6.76
N SER A 53 -14.30 15.84 5.43
CA SER A 53 -15.47 15.59 4.57
C SER A 53 -15.99 14.16 4.74
N GLN A 54 -17.29 13.93 4.56
CA GLN A 54 -17.90 12.60 4.69
C GLN A 54 -17.21 11.49 3.86
N PRO A 55 -16.81 11.71 2.60
CA PRO A 55 -16.09 10.69 1.84
C PRO A 55 -14.76 10.27 2.47
N VAL A 56 -14.01 11.23 3.02
CA VAL A 56 -12.76 10.95 3.73
C VAL A 56 -13.03 10.25 5.07
N GLN A 57 -14.06 10.64 5.81
CA GLN A 57 -14.43 9.93 7.05
C GLN A 57 -14.76 8.46 6.78
N ARG A 58 -15.52 8.18 5.71
CA ARG A 58 -15.85 6.81 5.28
C ARG A 58 -14.59 6.04 4.87
N LEU A 59 -13.69 6.67 4.12
CA LEU A 59 -12.39 6.09 3.75
C LEU A 59 -11.60 5.65 4.98
N LEU A 60 -11.39 6.56 5.93
CA LEU A 60 -10.58 6.27 7.11
C LEU A 60 -11.25 5.23 8.02
N THR A 61 -12.57 5.29 8.17
CA THR A 61 -13.33 4.30 8.96
C THR A 61 -13.21 2.90 8.36
N GLN A 62 -13.41 2.76 7.05
CA GLN A 62 -13.26 1.45 6.39
C GLN A 62 -11.82 0.94 6.44
N ALA A 63 -10.83 1.82 6.27
CA ALA A 63 -9.43 1.47 6.38
C ALA A 63 -9.04 0.97 7.78
N LEU A 64 -9.51 1.65 8.83
CA LEU A 64 -9.26 1.27 10.23
C LEU A 64 -9.98 -0.03 10.61
N ALA A 65 -11.19 -0.27 10.09
CA ALA A 65 -11.92 -1.52 10.34
C ALA A 65 -11.11 -2.76 9.93
N LEU A 66 -10.42 -2.73 8.79
CA LEU A 66 -9.58 -3.83 8.32
C LEU A 66 -8.40 -4.14 9.26
N THR A 67 -7.91 -3.17 10.02
CA THR A 67 -6.82 -3.40 10.98
C THR A 67 -7.26 -4.29 12.16
N LYS A 68 -8.57 -4.41 12.39
CA LYS A 68 -9.18 -5.25 13.44
C LYS A 68 -9.38 -6.70 13.01
N GLU A 69 -9.16 -7.02 11.73
CA GLU A 69 -9.38 -8.36 11.15
C GLU A 69 -8.17 -9.30 11.28
N ASN A 70 -7.09 -8.86 11.93
CA ASN A 70 -5.86 -9.65 12.12
C ASN A 70 -5.24 -10.17 10.80
N LEU A 71 -5.30 -9.34 9.76
CA LEU A 71 -4.78 -9.65 8.43
C LEU A 71 -3.26 -9.50 8.38
N THR A 72 -2.58 -10.49 7.80
CA THR A 72 -1.13 -10.49 7.60
C THR A 72 -0.72 -9.77 6.31
N TYR A 73 0.59 -9.63 6.08
CA TYR A 73 1.09 -9.15 4.79
C TYR A 73 1.15 -10.33 3.82
N LEU A 74 0.39 -10.25 2.72
CA LEU A 74 0.33 -11.27 1.68
C LEU A 74 0.57 -10.65 0.31
N TYR A 75 1.77 -10.86 -0.24
CA TYR A 75 2.18 -10.31 -1.52
C TYR A 75 1.21 -10.71 -2.65
N GLY A 76 0.73 -9.74 -3.43
CA GLY A 76 -0.20 -9.96 -4.54
C GLY A 76 -1.68 -10.01 -4.13
N SER A 77 -2.00 -10.09 -2.84
CA SER A 77 -3.39 -10.14 -2.37
C SER A 77 -4.02 -8.75 -2.21
N ALA A 78 -5.29 -8.66 -2.62
CA ALA A 78 -6.20 -7.53 -2.36
C ALA A 78 -7.53 -7.97 -1.76
N ASP A 79 -7.65 -9.23 -1.32
CA ASP A 79 -8.86 -9.75 -0.70
C ASP A 79 -8.55 -10.11 0.76
N PRO A 80 -9.19 -9.46 1.75
CA PRO A 80 -8.98 -9.81 3.16
C PRO A 80 -9.33 -11.26 3.49
N LYS A 81 -10.18 -11.92 2.70
CA LYS A 81 -10.54 -13.34 2.89
C LYS A 81 -9.36 -14.29 2.70
N GLU A 82 -8.30 -13.85 2.01
CA GLU A 82 -7.05 -14.61 1.85
C GLU A 82 -6.16 -14.56 3.13
N GLY A 83 -6.63 -13.93 4.21
CA GLY A 83 -5.92 -13.81 5.49
C GLY A 83 -4.80 -12.77 5.49
N GLY A 84 -4.66 -12.02 4.41
CA GLY A 84 -3.66 -10.97 4.28
C GLY A 84 -3.79 -10.18 2.99
N MET A 85 -3.13 -9.03 2.95
CA MET A 85 -3.14 -8.11 1.79
C MET A 85 -1.76 -7.54 1.57
N ASP A 86 -1.42 -7.17 0.32
CA ASP A 86 -0.25 -6.35 0.05
C ASP A 86 -0.58 -4.85 0.20
N CYS A 87 0.45 -4.01 0.18
CA CYS A 87 0.30 -2.56 0.38
C CYS A 87 -0.71 -1.92 -0.60
N SER A 88 -0.57 -2.20 -1.89
CA SER A 88 -1.45 -1.67 -2.93
C SER A 88 -2.81 -2.35 -2.98
N GLY A 89 -2.88 -3.62 -2.55
CA GLY A 89 -4.11 -4.40 -2.49
C GLY A 89 -5.03 -3.92 -1.38
N PHE A 90 -4.46 -3.58 -0.23
CA PHE A 90 -5.17 -2.87 0.84
C PHE A 90 -5.78 -1.56 0.32
N VAL A 91 -4.97 -0.70 -0.32
CA VAL A 91 -5.44 0.59 -0.83
C VAL A 91 -6.53 0.37 -1.87
N TYR A 92 -6.30 -0.51 -2.85
CA TYR A 92 -7.28 -0.86 -3.88
C TYR A 92 -8.63 -1.27 -3.26
N TYR A 93 -8.61 -2.20 -2.31
CA TYR A 93 -9.82 -2.72 -1.67
C TYR A 93 -10.61 -1.64 -0.95
N VAL A 94 -9.94 -0.80 -0.15
CA VAL A 94 -10.59 0.31 0.56
C VAL A 94 -11.20 1.30 -0.44
N LEU A 95 -10.46 1.68 -1.49
CA LEU A 95 -10.94 2.63 -2.50
C LEU A 95 -12.16 2.12 -3.27
N VAL A 96 -12.17 0.84 -3.65
CA VAL A 96 -13.33 0.21 -4.30
C VAL A 96 -14.54 0.18 -3.36
N ASN A 97 -14.34 -0.13 -2.08
CA ASN A 97 -15.43 -0.23 -1.10
C ASN A 97 -16.02 1.12 -0.69
N VAL A 98 -15.28 2.22 -0.83
CA VAL A 98 -15.87 3.56 -0.73
C VAL A 98 -16.60 3.99 -2.00
N GLY A 99 -16.55 3.20 -3.08
CA GLY A 99 -17.31 3.41 -4.31
C GLY A 99 -16.51 4.01 -5.47
N LEU A 100 -15.17 4.08 -5.38
CA LEU A 100 -14.35 4.49 -6.52
C LEU A 100 -14.28 3.37 -7.55
N LYS A 101 -14.29 3.78 -8.82
CA LYS A 101 -14.16 2.91 -9.99
C LYS A 101 -12.79 3.09 -10.61
N ASP A 102 -12.39 2.12 -11.42
CA ASP A 102 -11.15 2.16 -12.21
C ASP A 102 -9.88 2.39 -11.37
N VAL A 103 -9.91 1.95 -10.11
CA VAL A 103 -8.78 2.08 -9.18
C VAL A 103 -7.63 1.18 -9.64
N PRO A 104 -6.41 1.71 -9.87
CA PRO A 104 -5.27 0.88 -10.23
C PRO A 104 -4.89 -0.10 -9.12
N ARG A 105 -4.55 -1.34 -9.50
CA ARG A 105 -4.21 -2.40 -8.53
C ARG A 105 -2.80 -2.28 -7.93
N SER A 106 -1.84 -1.71 -8.66
CA SER A 106 -0.44 -1.63 -8.22
C SER A 106 -0.09 -0.29 -7.60
N SER A 107 0.93 -0.26 -6.73
CA SER A 107 1.46 0.97 -6.13
C SER A 107 1.93 1.99 -7.18
N SER A 108 2.58 1.51 -8.24
CA SER A 108 3.01 2.35 -9.37
C SER A 108 1.84 2.84 -10.21
N GLY A 109 0.81 2.01 -10.40
CA GLY A 109 -0.44 2.43 -11.05
C GLY A 109 -1.15 3.53 -10.28
N LEU A 110 -1.29 3.38 -8.96
CA LEU A 110 -1.87 4.40 -8.07
C LEU A 110 -1.09 5.71 -8.13
N TYR A 111 0.25 5.63 -8.12
CA TYR A 111 1.11 6.80 -8.27
C TYR A 111 0.91 7.50 -9.63
N ILE A 112 0.91 6.74 -10.73
CA ILE A 112 0.67 7.29 -12.08
C ILE A 112 -0.70 7.95 -12.13
N TRP A 113 -1.72 7.33 -11.55
CA TRP A 113 -3.08 7.84 -11.52
C TRP A 113 -3.17 9.20 -10.81
N VAL A 114 -2.63 9.31 -9.60
CA VAL A 114 -2.56 10.58 -8.86
C VAL A 114 -1.76 11.65 -9.63
N ARG A 115 -0.67 11.26 -10.31
CA ARG A 115 0.15 12.20 -11.10
C ARG A 115 -0.52 12.69 -12.37
N LYS A 116 -1.25 11.83 -13.08
CA LYS A 116 -1.97 12.21 -14.30
C LYS A 116 -3.02 13.29 -14.04
N GLU A 117 -3.61 13.26 -12.85
CA GLU A 117 -4.60 14.25 -12.40
C GLU A 117 -3.96 15.52 -11.80
N GLY A 118 -2.62 15.62 -11.77
CA GLY A 118 -1.92 16.79 -11.20
C GLY A 118 -2.06 16.91 -9.68
N LEU A 119 -2.42 15.82 -8.98
CA LEU A 119 -2.72 15.81 -7.54
C LEU A 119 -1.54 15.40 -6.66
N PHE A 120 -0.38 15.10 -7.26
CA PHE A 120 0.81 14.64 -6.57
C PHE A 120 1.71 15.80 -6.10
N LYS A 121 2.22 15.69 -4.87
CA LYS A 121 3.21 16.59 -4.27
C LYS A 121 4.46 15.78 -3.96
N ALA A 122 5.58 16.18 -4.57
CA ALA A 122 6.87 15.56 -4.33
C ALA A 122 7.44 16.01 -2.97
N VAL A 123 8.15 15.11 -2.29
CA VAL A 123 8.89 15.39 -1.06
C VAL A 123 10.32 14.91 -1.26
N LEU A 124 11.28 15.83 -1.15
CA LEU A 124 12.71 15.55 -1.29
C LEU A 124 13.43 15.51 0.05
N SER A 125 12.93 16.28 1.03
CA SER A 125 13.49 16.34 2.37
C SER A 125 13.19 15.07 3.17
N ASN A 126 14.15 14.69 4.02
CA ASN A 126 13.93 13.70 5.07
C ASN A 126 13.53 14.36 6.41
N ASN A 127 13.34 15.69 6.43
CA ASN A 127 12.88 16.40 7.62
C ASN A 127 11.35 16.27 7.75
N PRO A 128 10.84 15.66 8.84
CA PRO A 128 9.40 15.56 9.10
C PRO A 128 8.72 16.92 9.27
N ASP A 129 9.47 17.98 9.55
CA ASP A 129 8.95 19.35 9.70
C ASP A 129 9.16 20.21 8.43
N SER A 130 9.49 19.58 7.30
CA SER A 130 9.66 20.29 6.04
C SER A 130 8.35 20.91 5.55
N PHE A 131 8.46 22.08 4.92
CA PHE A 131 7.32 22.77 4.31
C PHE A 131 6.64 21.93 3.21
N GLU A 132 7.37 20.97 2.61
CA GLU A 132 6.87 20.06 1.58
C GLU A 132 5.67 19.22 2.08
N LEU A 133 5.56 19.03 3.40
CA LEU A 133 4.46 18.30 4.06
C LEU A 133 3.29 19.21 4.48
N GLY A 134 3.36 20.52 4.23
CA GLY A 134 2.35 21.49 4.68
C GLY A 134 0.97 21.32 4.05
N GLU A 135 0.88 20.64 2.90
CA GLU A 135 -0.39 20.34 2.21
C GLU A 135 -0.86 18.88 2.42
N LEU A 136 -0.12 18.07 3.20
CA LEU A 136 -0.48 16.68 3.46
C LEU A 136 -1.76 16.62 4.32
N GLN A 137 -2.77 15.91 3.84
CA GLN A 137 -4.09 15.84 4.47
C GLN A 137 -4.56 14.39 4.68
N PRO A 138 -5.29 14.10 5.77
CA PRO A 138 -5.88 12.78 5.97
C PRO A 138 -6.65 12.30 4.74
N GLY A 139 -6.40 11.05 4.35
CA GLY A 139 -6.90 10.47 3.11
C GLY A 139 -5.93 10.57 1.91
N ASP A 140 -4.84 11.33 1.99
CA ASP A 140 -3.83 11.32 0.93
C ASP A 140 -3.10 9.96 0.85
N LEU A 141 -2.76 9.55 -0.37
CA LEU A 141 -1.90 8.40 -0.62
C LEU A 141 -0.44 8.81 -0.42
N LEU A 142 0.32 7.94 0.25
CA LEU A 142 1.74 8.13 0.55
C LEU A 142 2.57 7.13 -0.26
N PHE A 143 3.66 7.55 -0.90
CA PHE A 143 4.42 6.72 -1.83
C PHE A 143 5.91 6.58 -1.47
N TRP A 144 6.43 5.35 -1.58
CA TRP A 144 7.86 5.06 -1.41
C TRP A 144 8.44 4.25 -2.56
N ILE A 145 9.76 4.38 -2.71
CA ILE A 145 10.61 3.51 -3.53
C ILE A 145 11.58 2.74 -2.62
N GLY A 146 12.15 1.65 -3.14
CA GLY A 146 13.26 0.94 -2.51
C GLY A 146 12.93 0.17 -1.23
N THR A 147 11.64 -0.09 -0.96
CA THR A 147 11.20 -0.98 0.13
C THR A 147 11.46 -2.45 -0.17
N TYR A 148 11.46 -2.83 -1.45
CA TYR A 148 11.91 -4.11 -1.99
C TYR A 148 12.32 -3.93 -3.46
N PRO A 149 13.12 -4.85 -4.04
CA PRO A 149 13.46 -4.82 -5.46
C PRO A 149 12.21 -4.96 -6.32
N THR A 150 11.95 -4.00 -7.21
CA THR A 150 10.82 -4.02 -8.12
C THR A 150 11.26 -3.71 -9.54
N GLN A 151 10.56 -4.28 -10.52
CA GLN A 151 10.73 -3.98 -11.96
C GLN A 151 9.71 -2.93 -12.45
N ASN A 152 8.94 -2.32 -11.54
CA ASN A 152 7.96 -1.30 -11.88
C ASN A 152 8.63 -0.06 -12.51
N ASP A 153 7.92 0.59 -13.42
CA ASP A 153 8.24 1.92 -13.93
C ASP A 153 6.99 2.83 -13.83
N PRO A 154 6.99 3.89 -13.00
CA PRO A 154 8.07 4.30 -12.09
C PRO A 154 8.28 3.29 -10.95
N PRO A 155 9.46 3.22 -10.31
CA PRO A 155 9.85 2.16 -9.37
C PRO A 155 9.21 2.27 -7.98
N ILE A 156 7.94 2.71 -7.91
CA ILE A 156 7.18 2.80 -6.67
C ILE A 156 6.96 1.39 -6.12
N SER A 157 7.47 1.15 -4.93
CA SER A 157 7.45 -0.15 -4.26
C SER A 157 6.46 -0.20 -3.10
N HIS A 158 5.96 0.94 -2.61
CA HIS A 158 5.02 0.94 -1.48
C HIS A 158 4.03 2.09 -1.54
N VAL A 159 2.83 1.86 -1.00
CA VAL A 159 1.77 2.85 -0.87
C VAL A 159 1.00 2.65 0.44
N MET A 160 0.61 3.74 1.11
CA MET A 160 -0.19 3.75 2.35
C MET A 160 -1.20 4.90 2.31
N ILE A 161 -2.18 4.92 3.22
CA ILE A 161 -3.14 6.02 3.38
C ILE A 161 -2.76 6.84 4.63
N TYR A 162 -2.64 8.15 4.49
CA TYR A 162 -2.38 9.04 5.61
C TYR A 162 -3.63 9.20 6.50
N LEU A 163 -3.48 9.03 7.82
CA LEU A 163 -4.59 9.14 8.77
C LEU A 163 -4.69 10.54 9.41
N GLY A 164 -3.60 11.29 9.47
CA GLY A 164 -3.53 12.53 10.26
C GLY A 164 -2.66 12.37 11.50
N HIS A 165 -2.97 13.16 12.54
CA HIS A 165 -2.26 13.09 13.81
C HIS A 165 -3.06 12.29 14.83
N GLU A 166 -2.38 11.39 15.54
CA GLU A 166 -2.92 10.69 16.69
C GLU A 166 -3.05 11.64 17.88
N LYS A 167 -4.22 11.71 18.52
CA LYS A 167 -4.48 12.60 19.65
C LYS A 167 -3.57 12.35 20.84
N GLN A 168 -3.20 11.10 21.09
CA GLN A 168 -2.42 10.72 22.27
C GLN A 168 -0.98 11.24 22.22
N THR A 169 -0.35 11.16 21.05
CA THR A 169 1.08 11.46 20.89
C THR A 169 1.34 12.74 20.08
N GLY A 170 0.36 13.18 19.28
CA GLY A 170 0.54 14.22 18.28
C GLY A 170 1.33 13.74 17.07
N GLU A 171 1.67 12.45 16.96
CA GLU A 171 2.46 11.90 15.87
C GLU A 171 1.63 11.68 14.61
N ARG A 172 2.29 11.80 13.47
CA ARG A 172 1.69 11.49 12.16
C ARG A 172 1.59 9.99 11.96
N VAL A 173 0.39 9.52 11.73
CA VAL A 173 0.09 8.09 11.55
C VAL A 173 -0.51 7.81 10.18
N MET A 174 -0.35 6.57 9.73
CA MET A 174 -0.86 6.07 8.45
C MET A 174 -1.38 4.65 8.61
N VAL A 175 -2.22 4.22 7.68
CA VAL A 175 -2.81 2.88 7.65
C VAL A 175 -2.49 2.19 6.33
N GLY A 176 -2.28 0.88 6.38
CA GLY A 176 -2.07 0.06 5.21
C GLY A 176 -1.55 -1.32 5.56
N SER A 177 -0.90 -1.97 4.59
CA SER A 177 -0.26 -3.27 4.81
C SER A 177 1.25 -3.20 4.58
N SER A 178 2.02 -3.65 5.57
CA SER A 178 3.49 -3.69 5.50
C SER A 178 4.06 -4.94 6.18
N ASP A 179 5.19 -5.42 5.68
CA ASP A 179 5.98 -6.56 6.16
C ASP A 179 7.06 -6.17 7.21
N GLY A 180 6.95 -5.00 7.86
CA GLY A 180 7.93 -4.67 8.91
C GLY A 180 8.05 -3.22 9.36
N ARG A 181 7.12 -2.33 8.99
CA ARG A 181 7.06 -0.97 9.55
C ARG A 181 6.68 -0.99 11.03
N THR A 182 6.92 0.13 11.70
CA THR A 182 6.68 0.28 13.15
C THR A 182 5.45 1.11 13.44
N TYR A 183 4.89 0.88 14.63
CA TYR A 183 3.96 1.78 15.31
C TYR A 183 4.35 1.85 16.78
N HIS A 184 4.65 3.05 17.29
CA HIS A 184 5.26 3.28 18.61
C HIS A 184 6.49 2.39 18.86
N GLY A 185 7.39 2.31 17.88
CA GLY A 185 8.62 1.53 17.95
C GLY A 185 8.45 0.00 17.90
N LYS A 186 7.20 -0.51 17.88
CA LYS A 186 6.89 -1.94 17.76
C LYS A 186 6.70 -2.31 16.30
N ARG A 187 7.46 -3.30 15.82
CA ARG A 187 7.34 -3.82 14.45
C ARG A 187 6.01 -4.57 14.28
N ARG A 188 5.31 -4.31 13.18
CA ARG A 188 4.05 -4.98 12.80
C ARG A 188 4.20 -5.64 11.42
N TRP A 189 3.35 -6.62 11.15
CA TRP A 189 3.39 -7.40 9.90
C TRP A 189 1.98 -7.68 9.40
N GLY A 190 1.54 -6.89 8.43
CA GLY A 190 0.21 -6.97 7.82
C GLY A 190 -0.55 -5.67 7.87
N VAL A 191 -1.88 -5.78 7.88
CA VAL A 191 -2.79 -4.63 7.85
C VAL A 191 -2.85 -3.98 9.22
N SER A 192 -2.30 -2.78 9.35
CA SER A 192 -2.15 -2.10 10.63
C SER A 192 -2.04 -0.58 10.50
N VAL A 193 -2.05 0.10 11.63
CA VAL A 193 -1.59 1.49 11.79
C VAL A 193 -0.07 1.51 11.95
N PHE A 194 0.58 2.52 11.37
CA PHE A 194 2.02 2.71 11.35
C PHE A 194 2.41 4.17 11.58
N ASP A 195 3.60 4.39 12.13
CA ASP A 195 4.23 5.72 12.23
C ASP A 195 4.61 6.20 10.81
N LEU A 196 4.24 7.42 10.41
CA LEU A 196 4.72 7.99 9.15
C LEU A 196 6.22 8.28 9.20
N PHE A 197 6.63 8.91 10.30
CA PHE A 197 8.03 9.18 10.63
C PHE A 197 8.34 8.52 11.97
N MET A 198 9.50 7.86 12.06
CA MET A 198 9.88 7.19 13.30
C MET A 198 10.36 8.22 14.33
N SER A 199 9.59 8.41 15.39
CA SER A 199 10.01 9.22 16.55
C SER A 199 10.67 8.37 17.64
N PHE A 200 10.49 7.04 17.60
CA PHE A 200 11.03 6.12 18.61
C PHE A 200 12.26 5.39 18.07
N PRO A 201 13.44 5.51 18.71
CA PRO A 201 14.61 4.73 18.33
C PRO A 201 14.35 3.24 18.58
N ASN A 202 14.19 2.47 17.51
CA ASN A 202 14.23 1.01 17.58
C ASN A 202 15.65 0.56 17.21
N PRO A 203 16.49 0.12 18.18
CA PRO A 203 17.88 -0.27 17.93
C PRO A 203 18.03 -1.50 17.03
N ARG A 204 16.93 -2.21 16.75
CA ARG A 204 16.89 -3.35 15.81
C ARG A 204 16.34 -2.98 14.44
N TYR A 205 15.73 -1.80 14.29
CA TYR A 205 15.29 -1.31 13.00
C TYR A 205 16.48 -0.71 12.26
N ARG A 206 17.00 -1.43 11.28
CA ARG A 206 17.93 -0.86 10.30
C ARG A 206 17.10 -0.30 9.17
N ALA A 207 17.00 1.03 9.11
CA ALA A 207 16.45 1.69 7.93
C ALA A 207 17.22 1.14 6.72
N ASN A 208 16.51 0.49 5.79
CA ASN A 208 17.11 0.13 4.53
C ASN A 208 17.48 1.45 3.83
N GLY A 209 18.77 1.72 3.64
CA GLY A 209 19.26 2.98 3.07
C GLY A 209 18.75 3.25 1.65
N SER A 210 18.11 2.25 1.00
CA SER A 210 17.43 2.41 -0.29
C SER A 210 16.00 2.91 -0.19
N THR A 211 15.35 2.85 0.98
CA THR A 211 13.96 3.28 1.13
C THR A 211 13.88 4.80 1.11
N LYS A 212 13.12 5.36 0.17
CA LYS A 212 12.90 6.81 0.06
C LYS A 212 11.41 7.11 -0.02
N PHE A 213 10.94 8.01 0.85
CA PHE A 213 9.64 8.64 0.70
C PHE A 213 9.69 9.61 -0.47
N VAL A 214 8.81 9.43 -1.45
CA VAL A 214 8.84 10.22 -2.70
C VAL A 214 7.83 11.36 -2.64
N GLY A 215 6.78 11.21 -1.83
CA GLY A 215 5.75 12.22 -1.65
C GLY A 215 4.37 11.61 -1.49
N TYR A 216 3.36 12.45 -1.67
CA TYR A 216 1.97 12.12 -1.39
C TYR A 216 1.04 12.71 -2.46
N GLY A 217 -0.22 12.30 -2.47
CA GLY A 217 -1.20 13.00 -3.27
C GLY A 217 -2.64 12.57 -3.02
N LYS A 218 -3.54 13.46 -3.44
CA LYS A 218 -4.98 13.30 -3.23
C LYS A 218 -5.52 12.18 -4.10
N ILE A 219 -6.44 11.38 -3.56
CA ILE A 219 -7.13 10.33 -4.30
C ILE A 219 -8.08 10.98 -5.32
N PRO A 220 -7.89 10.76 -6.64
CA PRO A 220 -8.80 11.29 -7.65
C PRO A 220 -10.24 10.79 -7.44
N GLY A 221 -11.20 11.70 -7.58
CA GLY A 221 -12.64 11.38 -7.48
C GLY A 221 -13.19 11.16 -6.07
N LEU A 222 -12.34 11.08 -5.02
CA LEU A 222 -12.81 10.80 -3.65
C LEU A 222 -13.83 11.82 -3.14
N GLN A 223 -13.60 13.10 -3.40
CA GLN A 223 -14.50 14.18 -2.95
C GLN A 223 -15.84 14.20 -3.69
N SER A 224 -15.94 13.49 -4.82
CA SER A 224 -17.14 13.41 -5.64
C SER A 224 -18.02 12.20 -5.32
N ILE A 225 -17.61 11.35 -4.36
CA ILE A 225 -18.40 10.20 -3.95
C ILE A 225 -19.65 10.67 -3.22
N VAL A 226 -20.81 10.27 -3.74
CA VAL A 226 -22.10 10.47 -3.06
C VAL A 226 -22.23 9.42 -1.96
N ILE A 227 -22.34 9.86 -0.72
CA ILE A 227 -22.63 8.99 0.41
C ILE A 227 -24.15 8.94 0.55
N GLU A 228 -24.76 7.88 0.03
CA GLU A 228 -26.17 7.61 0.32
C GLU A 228 -26.31 7.36 1.82
N LYS A 229 -27.22 8.08 2.48
CA LYS A 229 -27.54 7.83 3.89
C LYS A 229 -28.34 6.54 3.95
N GLU A 230 -27.78 5.52 4.60
CA GLU A 230 -28.53 4.33 5.04
C GLU A 230 -29.65 4.70 6.01
#